data_AF-A0AAU1MN53-F1
#
_entry.id   AF-A0AAU1MN53-F1
#
_cell.length_a   1.000
_cell.length_b   1.000
_cell.length_c   1.000
_cell.angle_alpha   90.00
_cell.angle_beta   90.00
_cell.angle_gamma   90.00
#
_symmetry.space_group_name_H-M   'P 1'
#
loop_
_entity.id
_entity.type
_entity.pdbx_description
1 polymer ?
#
loop_
_entity_poly.entity_id
_entity_poly.type
_entity_poly.pdbx_seq_one_letter_code
_entity_poly.pdbx_strand_id
1 'polypeptide(L)'
;MEKRTAGVSARDVAMSAVGVGPTDAGADNGRFIYSKTGAVGRVECPKSAGADSSFWVTARVSDDSDAADMLRFIKEYATAAAGSGACADG
;
A
#
# COMPACT_ATOMS: atom_id res chain seq x y z
N MET A 1 1.62 12.99 -2.59
CA MET A 1 1.43 11.61 -3.12
C MET A 1 2.30 11.46 -4.35
N GLU A 2 3.06 10.37 -4.46
CA GLU A 2 3.91 10.14 -5.63
C GLU A 2 3.15 9.28 -6.65
N LYS A 3 2.79 9.86 -7.80
CA LYS A 3 2.13 9.14 -8.90
C LYS A 3 3.17 8.24 -9.57
N ARG A 4 3.01 6.91 -9.46
CA ARG A 4 3.87 5.93 -10.14
C ARG A 4 3.05 5.02 -11.05
N THR A 5 3.53 4.85 -12.29
CA THR A 5 2.88 4.21 -13.44
C THR A 5 2.64 2.70 -13.23
N ALA A 6 1.66 2.14 -13.95
CA ALA A 6 1.37 0.71 -14.02
C ALA A 6 2.63 -0.11 -14.30
N GLY A 7 3.19 -0.76 -13.27
CA GLY A 7 4.46 -1.47 -13.35
C GLY A 7 5.27 -1.43 -12.05
N VAL A 8 5.00 -0.47 -11.18
CA VAL A 8 5.60 -0.42 -9.84
C VAL A 8 4.93 -1.45 -8.93
N SER A 9 5.73 -2.37 -8.38
CA SER A 9 5.28 -3.41 -7.45
C SER A 9 5.39 -2.95 -5.99
N ALA A 10 4.73 -3.68 -5.08
CA ALA A 10 4.86 -3.42 -3.64
C ALA A 10 6.32 -3.52 -3.16
N ARG A 11 7.12 -4.38 -3.80
CA ARG A 11 8.55 -4.53 -3.50
C ARG A 11 9.34 -3.28 -3.86
N ASP A 12 9.07 -2.68 -5.01
CA ASP A 12 9.75 -1.46 -5.45
C ASP A 12 9.48 -0.28 -4.51
N VAL A 13 8.25 -0.21 -3.98
CA VAL A 13 7.88 0.80 -2.98
C VAL A 13 8.54 0.48 -1.64
N ALA A 14 8.60 -0.79 -1.24
CA ALA A 14 9.27 -1.21 -0.01
C ALA A 14 10.77 -0.90 -0.02
N MET A 15 11.45 -0.88 -1.17
CA MET A 15 12.86 -0.45 -1.25
C MET A 15 13.09 0.97 -0.73
N SER A 16 12.07 1.84 -0.79
CA SER A 16 12.14 3.24 -0.34
C SER A 16 11.33 3.48 0.94
N ALA A 17 10.67 2.46 1.50
CA ALA A 17 9.82 2.59 2.68
C ALA A 17 10.60 2.26 3.97
N VAL A 18 10.24 2.93 5.06
CA VAL A 18 10.83 2.67 6.38
C VAL A 18 9.94 1.68 7.14
N GLY A 19 10.54 0.63 7.70
CA GLY A 19 9.82 -0.42 8.46
C GLY A 19 9.30 -1.58 7.61
N VAL A 20 9.62 -1.63 6.32
CA VAL A 20 9.26 -2.75 5.45
C VAL A 20 10.29 -2.91 4.35
N GLY A 21 10.80 -4.12 4.19
CA GLY A 21 11.78 -4.49 3.17
C GLY A 21 11.12 -5.14 1.95
N PRO A 22 11.78 -5.12 0.77
CA PRO A 22 11.27 -5.71 -0.47
C PRO A 22 11.13 -7.24 -0.44
N THR A 23 11.73 -7.90 0.55
CA THR A 23 11.69 -9.36 0.76
C THR A 23 10.73 -9.78 1.87
N ASP A 24 10.02 -8.83 2.49
CA ASP A 24 9.05 -9.12 3.55
C ASP A 24 7.82 -9.87 3.01
N ALA A 25 6.95 -10.28 3.92
CA ALA A 25 5.79 -11.11 3.60
C ALA A 25 4.88 -10.39 2.60
N GLY A 26 4.60 -11.03 1.47
CA GLY A 26 3.70 -10.54 0.44
C GLY A 26 2.29 -11.10 0.62
N ALA A 27 1.27 -10.32 0.26
CA ALA A 27 -0.12 -10.77 0.22
C ALA A 27 -0.86 -10.26 -1.03
N ASP A 28 -1.97 -10.93 -1.34
CA ASP A 28 -2.88 -10.65 -2.45
C ASP A 28 -2.15 -10.39 -3.78
N ASN A 29 -1.36 -11.37 -4.23
CA ASN A 29 -0.62 -11.33 -5.49
C ASN A 29 0.35 -10.13 -5.61
N GLY A 30 0.95 -9.71 -4.50
CA GLY A 30 1.92 -8.62 -4.47
C GLY A 30 1.28 -7.23 -4.42
N ARG A 31 -0.02 -7.14 -4.10
CA ARG A 31 -0.67 -5.86 -3.76
C ARG A 31 -0.29 -5.35 -2.38
N PHE A 32 0.20 -6.22 -1.51
CA PHE A 32 0.65 -5.85 -0.18
C PHE A 32 2.00 -6.49 0.13
N ILE A 33 2.82 -5.77 0.89
CA ILE A 33 4.02 -6.29 1.55
C ILE A 33 4.05 -5.74 2.97
N TYR A 34 4.34 -6.59 3.95
CA TYR A 34 4.19 -6.22 5.35
C TYR A 34 5.18 -6.95 6.24
N SER A 35 5.51 -6.29 7.33
CA SER A 35 6.43 -6.71 8.37
C SER A 35 5.82 -6.34 9.74
N LYS A 36 6.52 -6.68 10.83
CA LYS A 36 6.13 -6.24 12.17
C LYS A 36 6.27 -4.73 12.39
N THR A 37 7.08 -4.04 11.57
CA THR A 37 7.42 -2.62 11.74
C THR A 37 6.79 -1.71 10.68
N GLY A 38 6.14 -2.29 9.67
CA GLY A 38 5.59 -1.50 8.56
C GLY A 38 4.90 -2.34 7.50
N ALA A 39 4.19 -1.66 6.62
CA ALA A 39 3.47 -2.26 5.52
C ALA A 39 3.34 -1.30 4.33
N VAL A 40 3.25 -1.85 3.14
CA VAL A 40 2.89 -1.16 1.91
C VAL A 40 1.66 -1.83 1.30
N GLY A 41 0.71 -1.05 0.81
CA GLY A 41 -0.49 -1.53 0.15
C GLY A 41 -0.80 -0.76 -1.14
N ARG A 42 -1.35 -1.47 -2.12
CA ARG A 42 -1.88 -0.87 -3.35
C ARG A 42 -3.32 -0.45 -3.13
N VAL A 43 -3.60 0.81 -3.44
CA VAL A 43 -4.96 1.37 -3.49
C VAL A 43 -5.45 1.32 -4.93
N GLU A 44 -6.56 0.65 -5.15
CA GLU A 44 -7.26 0.63 -6.44
C GLU A 44 -8.40 1.64 -6.37
N CYS A 45 -8.32 2.72 -7.16
CA CYS A 45 -9.40 3.69 -7.21
C CYS A 45 -10.57 3.15 -8.04
N PRO A 46 -11.81 3.18 -7.51
CA PRO A 46 -12.99 2.83 -8.28
C PRO A 46 -13.29 3.93 -9.32
N LYS A 47 -12.66 3.80 -10.49
CA LYS A 47 -13.06 4.35 -11.80
C LYS A 47 -13.76 5.71 -11.77
N SER A 48 -13.03 6.78 -11.44
CA SER A 48 -13.32 8.09 -12.03
C SER A 48 -12.92 8.03 -13.50
N ALA A 49 -13.85 7.61 -14.36
CA ALA A 49 -13.99 7.82 -15.83
C ALA A 49 -12.78 8.05 -16.79
N GLY A 50 -11.51 7.87 -16.40
CA GLY A 50 -10.38 8.36 -17.22
C GLY A 50 -9.06 7.60 -17.13
N ALA A 51 -8.73 6.93 -16.04
CA ALA A 51 -7.53 6.09 -15.98
C ALA A 51 -7.67 5.07 -14.85
N ASP A 52 -7.06 3.90 -15.00
CA ASP A 52 -6.80 2.96 -13.91
C ASP A 52 -5.80 3.59 -12.92
N SER A 53 -6.25 4.61 -12.19
CA SER A 53 -5.45 5.30 -11.19
C SER A 53 -5.35 4.39 -9.97
N SER A 54 -4.14 3.87 -9.76
CA SER A 54 -3.80 3.19 -8.52
C SER A 54 -2.62 3.92 -7.92
N PHE A 55 -2.58 3.98 -6.60
CA PHE A 55 -1.47 4.56 -5.86
C PHE A 55 -1.05 3.64 -4.73
N TRP A 56 0.12 3.91 -4.16
CA TRP A 56 0.68 3.12 -3.09
C TRP A 56 0.61 3.88 -1.78
N VAL A 57 0.26 3.16 -0.72
CA VAL A 57 0.26 3.66 0.65
C VAL A 57 1.30 2.91 1.47
N THR A 58 1.95 3.62 2.38
CA THR A 58 2.89 3.04 3.34
C THR A 58 2.44 3.37 4.76
N ALA A 59 2.60 2.39 5.64
CA ALA A 59 2.36 2.52 7.07
C ALA A 59 3.59 2.03 7.81
N ARG A 60 3.94 2.70 8.91
CA ARG A 60 5.00 2.27 9.82
C ARG A 60 4.51 2.39 11.25
N VAL A 61 5.00 1.50 12.10
CA VAL A 61 4.78 1.53 13.53
C VAL A 61 6.11 1.73 14.23
N SER A 62 6.09 2.45 15.36
CA SER A 62 7.29 2.73 16.15
C SER A 62 7.77 1.51 16.91
N ASP A 63 6.84 0.63 17.30
CA ASP A 63 7.06 -0.59 18.05
C ASP A 63 6.61 -1.80 17.23
N ASP A 64 7.29 -2.94 17.44
CA ASP A 64 6.94 -4.20 16.80
C ASP A 64 5.46 -4.55 17.04
N SER A 65 4.71 -4.64 15.95
CA SER A 65 3.32 -5.09 15.93
C SER A 65 3.22 -6.52 15.41
N ASP A 66 2.08 -7.17 15.63
CA ASP A 66 1.83 -8.46 14.99
C ASP A 66 1.72 -8.26 13.47
N ALA A 67 2.36 -9.15 12.71
CA ALA A 67 2.39 -9.04 11.25
C ALA A 67 0.99 -9.21 10.63
N ALA A 68 0.12 -10.02 11.22
CA ALA A 68 -1.26 -10.17 10.77
C ALA A 68 -2.08 -8.91 11.04
N ASP A 69 -1.86 -8.25 12.18
CA ASP A 69 -2.50 -6.97 12.49
C ASP A 69 -2.02 -5.86 11.54
N MET A 70 -0.73 -5.83 11.21
CA MET A 70 -0.19 -4.89 10.21
C MET A 70 -0.78 -5.13 8.82
N LEU A 71 -0.92 -6.40 8.41
CA LEU A 71 -1.60 -6.74 7.16
C LEU A 71 -3.07 -6.29 7.16
N ARG A 72 -3.78 -6.53 8.27
CA ARG A 72 -5.17 -6.09 8.40
C ARG A 72 -5.28 -4.57 8.32
N PHE A 73 -4.41 -3.86 9.04
CA PHE A 73 -4.36 -2.40 9.06
C PHE A 73 -4.15 -1.82 7.66
N ILE A 74 -3.14 -2.29 6.92
CA ILE A 74 -2.84 -1.73 5.59
C ILE A 74 -3.94 -2.01 4.57
N LYS A 75 -4.66 -3.14 4.71
CA LYS A 75 -5.83 -3.47 3.87
C LYS A 75 -7.00 -2.52 4.12
N GLU A 76 -7.37 -2.30 5.38
CA GLU A 76 -8.44 -1.38 5.74
C GLU A 76 -8.07 0.06 5.36
N TYR A 77 -6.81 0.46 5.58
CA TYR A 77 -6.30 1.77 5.16
C TYR A 77 -6.37 1.96 3.64
N ALA A 78 -6.00 0.94 2.86
CA ALA A 78 -6.10 0.99 1.40
C ALA A 78 -7.56 1.10 0.93
N THR A 79 -8.48 0.35 1.53
CA THR A 79 -9.92 0.45 1.24
C THR A 79 -10.47 1.84 1.59
N ALA A 80 -10.12 2.37 2.76
CA ALA A 80 -10.55 3.70 3.18
C ALA A 80 -9.98 4.78 2.25
N ALA A 81 -8.71 4.66 1.85
CA ALA A 81 -8.08 5.57 0.91
C ALA A 81 -8.75 5.52 -0.48
N ALA A 82 -9.16 4.35 -0.95
CA ALA A 82 -9.90 4.18 -2.21
C ALA A 82 -11.28 4.88 -2.17
N GLY A 83 -11.97 4.83 -1.03
CA GLY A 83 -13.24 5.51 -0.81
C GLY A 83 -13.11 7.00 -0.47
N SER A 84 -11.88 7.49 -0.26
CA SER A 84 -11.60 8.88 0.05
C SER A 84 -11.42 9.72 -1.21
N GLY A 85 -11.48 11.05 -1.06
CA GLY A 85 -11.19 12.00 -2.14
C GLY A 85 -9.78 11.87 -2.76
N ALA A 86 -8.90 11.04 -2.19
CA ALA A 86 -7.59 10.72 -2.78
C ALA A 86 -7.68 10.17 -4.22
N CYS A 87 -8.80 9.52 -4.55
CA CYS A 87 -9.06 9.03 -5.91
C CYS A 87 -9.67 10.07 -6.86
N ALA A 88 -10.05 11.25 -6.35
CA ALA A 88 -10.64 12.33 -7.15
C ALA A 88 -9.59 13.27 -7.79
N ASP A 89 -8.36 13.31 -7.26
CA ASP A 89 -7.24 14.12 -7.78
C ASP A 89 -6.29 13.31 -8.72
N GLY A 90 -6.77 12.16 -9.20
CA GLY A 90 -6.05 11.19 -10.04
C GLY A 90 -5.89 11.61 -11.49
#